data_AF-T4VP58-F1
#
_entry.id   AF-T4VP58-F1
#
_cell.length_a   1.000
_cell.length_b   1.000
_cell.length_c   1.000
_cell.angle_alpha   90.00
_cell.angle_beta   90.00
_cell.angle_gamma   90.00
#
_symmetry.space_group_name_H-M   'P 1'
#
loop_
_entity.id
_entity.type
_entity.pdbx_description
1 polymer ?
#
loop_
_entity_poly.entity_id
_entity_poly.type
_entity_poly.pdbx_seq_one_letter_code
_entity_poly.pdbx_strand_id
1 'polypeptide(L)'
;MKNVGLLELGKLHKEYADMVFDEIRVFVRVDVDDTELIDELWSLILSAEIYLKNAGCYFNYYNELFVLAMKLVVSFYNENGKSEDFGYSLRTIITQLKYCYGDENE
;
A
#
# COMPACT_ATOMS: atom_id res chain seq x y z
N MET A 1 -4.62 11.80 31.68
CA MET A 1 -4.67 12.59 30.43
C MET A 1 -3.81 12.04 29.28
N LYS A 2 -3.08 10.91 29.41
CA LYS A 2 -2.24 10.36 28.33
C LYS A 2 -2.96 9.45 27.30
N ASN A 3 -4.23 9.10 27.51
CA ASN A 3 -4.95 8.13 26.65
C ASN A 3 -5.74 8.75 25.49
N VAL A 4 -5.99 10.06 25.49
CA VAL A 4 -6.81 10.69 24.44
C VAL A 4 -6.04 10.77 23.11
N GLY A 5 -4.76 11.15 23.14
CA GLY A 5 -3.93 11.25 21.92
C GLY A 5 -3.64 9.92 21.22
N LEU A 6 -3.46 8.83 21.97
CA LEU A 6 -3.28 7.49 21.39
C LEU A 6 -4.55 6.97 20.70
N LEU A 7 -5.73 7.30 21.25
CA LEU A 7 -7.01 6.91 20.67
C LEU A 7 -7.28 7.66 19.35
N GLU A 8 -6.89 8.93 19.25
CA GLU A 8 -7.03 9.72 18.02
C GLU A 8 -6.04 9.31 16.93
N LEU A 9 -4.79 8.99 17.30
CA LEU A 9 -3.81 8.42 16.36
C LEU A 9 -4.27 7.08 15.78
N GLY A 10 -4.89 6.21 16.60
CA GLY A 10 -5.44 4.94 16.13
C GLY A 10 -6.61 5.12 15.16
N LYS A 11 -7.46 6.13 15.37
CA LYS A 11 -8.56 6.48 14.45
C LYS A 11 -8.03 7.03 13.12
N LEU A 12 -7.04 7.91 13.18
CA LEU A 12 -6.40 8.49 12.00
C LEU A 12 -5.76 7.40 11.13
N HIS A 13 -5.02 6.47 11.75
CA HIS A 13 -4.43 5.33 11.03
C HIS A 13 -5.48 4.46 10.35
N LYS A 14 -6.63 4.24 11.00
CA LYS A 14 -7.73 3.50 10.40
C LYS A 14 -8.34 4.25 9.21
N GLU A 15 -8.58 5.55 9.34
CA GLU A 15 -9.14 6.38 8.27
C GLU A 15 -8.25 6.38 7.02
N TYR A 16 -6.92 6.50 7.19
CA TYR A 16 -5.98 6.40 6.07
C TYR A 16 -5.96 4.99 5.46
N ALA A 17 -6.04 3.93 6.28
CA ALA A 17 -6.12 2.57 5.75
C ALA A 17 -7.41 2.35 4.94
N ASP A 18 -8.54 2.88 5.40
CA ASP A 18 -9.82 2.82 4.70
C ASP A 18 -9.75 3.60 3.36
N MET A 19 -9.13 4.79 3.35
CA MET A 19 -8.88 5.56 2.13
C MET A 19 -7.98 4.82 1.12
N VAL A 20 -6.86 4.27 1.59
CA VAL A 20 -5.92 3.50 0.75
C VAL A 20 -6.59 2.25 0.19
N PHE A 21 -7.42 1.57 0.98
CA PHE A 21 -8.21 0.43 0.52
C PHE A 21 -9.11 0.83 -0.65
N ASP A 22 -9.90 1.89 -0.50
CA ASP A 22 -10.80 2.36 -1.55
C ASP A 22 -10.04 2.78 -2.81
N GLU A 23 -8.89 3.42 -2.64
CA GLU A 23 -8.06 3.85 -3.76
C GLU A 23 -7.49 2.67 -4.56
N ILE A 24 -7.01 1.63 -3.87
CA ILE A 24 -6.52 0.40 -4.51
C ILE A 24 -7.68 -0.35 -5.16
N ARG A 25 -8.84 -0.46 -4.48
CA ARG A 25 -10.06 -1.10 -5.01
C ARG A 25 -10.47 -0.49 -6.35
N VAL A 26 -10.52 0.84 -6.42
CA VAL A 26 -10.83 1.58 -7.65
C VAL A 26 -9.75 1.33 -8.71
N PHE A 27 -8.47 1.33 -8.32
CA PHE A 27 -7.36 1.07 -9.24
C PHE A 27 -7.45 -0.30 -9.91
N VAL A 28 -7.77 -1.35 -9.14
CA VAL A 28 -7.89 -2.74 -9.66
C VAL A 28 -9.31 -3.10 -10.14
N ARG A 29 -10.24 -2.15 -10.09
CA ARG A 29 -11.63 -2.27 -10.58
C ARG A 29 -12.45 -3.36 -9.88
N VAL A 30 -12.27 -3.51 -8.57
CA VAL A 30 -13.11 -4.39 -7.75
C VAL A 30 -14.41 -3.67 -7.37
N ASP A 31 -15.54 -4.32 -7.61
CA ASP A 31 -16.87 -3.80 -7.25
C ASP A 31 -17.07 -3.86 -5.73
N VAL A 32 -17.76 -2.86 -5.16
CA VAL A 32 -18.07 -2.80 -3.73
C VAL A 32 -19.08 -3.86 -3.30
N ASP A 33 -19.91 -4.33 -4.25
CA ASP A 33 -20.96 -5.31 -3.97
C ASP A 33 -20.45 -6.76 -4.06
N ASP A 34 -19.24 -6.98 -4.59
CA ASP A 34 -18.62 -8.30 -4.69
C ASP A 34 -17.81 -8.63 -3.42
N THR A 35 -18.50 -9.19 -2.43
CA THR A 35 -17.91 -9.46 -1.10
C THR A 35 -16.71 -10.43 -1.16
N GLU A 36 -16.73 -11.40 -2.08
CA GLU A 36 -15.61 -12.36 -2.23
C GLU A 36 -14.36 -11.67 -2.76
N LEU A 37 -14.50 -10.83 -3.79
CA LEU A 37 -13.38 -10.04 -4.32
C LEU A 37 -12.88 -8.98 -3.34
N ILE A 38 -13.75 -8.43 -2.49
CA ILE A 38 -13.38 -7.49 -1.42
C ILE A 38 -12.50 -8.17 -0.36
N ASP A 39 -12.86 -9.38 0.07
CA ASP A 39 -12.07 -10.14 1.04
C ASP A 39 -10.70 -10.55 0.44
N GLU A 40 -10.67 -10.94 -0.83
CA GLU A 40 -9.42 -11.23 -1.54
C GLU A 40 -8.54 -9.97 -1.67
N LEU A 41 -9.14 -8.82 -1.98
CA LEU A 41 -8.45 -7.55 -2.08
C LEU A 41 -7.78 -7.16 -0.75
N TRP A 42 -8.47 -7.34 0.38
CA TRP A 42 -7.86 -7.12 1.70
C TRP A 42 -6.63 -7.99 1.94
N SER A 43 -6.71 -9.27 1.60
CA SER A 43 -5.59 -10.20 1.71
C SER A 43 -4.39 -9.79 0.83
N LEU A 44 -4.67 -9.31 -0.39
CA LEU A 44 -3.64 -8.82 -1.32
C LEU A 44 -2.99 -7.53 -0.82
N ILE A 45 -3.76 -6.59 -0.27
CA ILE A 45 -3.24 -5.35 0.32
C ILE A 45 -2.29 -5.67 1.48
N LEU A 46 -2.70 -6.53 2.41
CA LEU A 46 -1.85 -6.98 3.52
C LEU A 46 -0.57 -7.66 3.02
N SER A 47 -0.68 -8.47 1.98
CA SER A 47 0.48 -9.11 1.35
C SER A 47 1.42 -8.10 0.71
N ALA A 48 0.89 -7.04 0.09
CA ALA A 48 1.66 -5.96 -0.50
C ALA A 48 2.41 -5.13 0.55
N GLU A 49 1.77 -4.82 1.68
CA GLU A 49 2.42 -4.17 2.82
C GLU A 49 3.63 -4.98 3.32
N ILE A 50 3.41 -6.28 3.56
CA ILE A 50 4.45 -7.20 4.02
C ILE A 50 5.58 -7.30 2.98
N TYR A 51 5.24 -7.39 1.70
CA TYR A 51 6.21 -7.44 0.61
C TYR A 51 7.12 -6.20 0.60
N LEU A 52 6.54 -5.00 0.63
CA LEU A 52 7.29 -3.74 0.60
C LEU A 52 8.13 -3.56 1.85
N LYS A 53 7.59 -3.92 3.03
CA LYS A 53 8.34 -3.95 4.28
C LYS A 53 9.55 -4.88 4.20
N ASN A 54 9.37 -6.10 3.69
CA ASN A 54 10.45 -7.07 3.53
C ASN A 54 11.47 -6.64 2.46
N ALA A 55 11.06 -5.85 1.47
CA ALA A 55 11.97 -5.22 0.52
C ALA A 55 12.83 -4.11 1.16
N GLY A 56 12.48 -3.65 2.37
CA GLY A 56 13.18 -2.63 3.13
C GLY A 56 12.53 -1.24 3.06
N CYS A 57 11.29 -1.15 2.57
CA CYS A 57 10.55 0.12 2.55
C CYS A 57 9.98 0.42 3.94
N TYR A 58 9.96 1.69 4.34
CA TYR A 58 9.24 2.13 5.52
C TYR A 58 7.73 2.13 5.25
N PHE A 59 6.93 1.58 6.17
CA PHE A 59 5.48 1.59 6.06
C PHE A 59 4.96 3.01 6.23
N ASN A 60 4.33 3.57 5.19
CA ASN A 60 3.80 4.93 5.25
C ASN A 60 2.66 5.17 4.24
N TYR A 61 1.42 5.16 4.71
CA TYR A 61 0.25 5.52 3.90
C TYR A 61 0.13 6.99 3.53
N TYR A 62 0.91 7.88 4.15
CA TYR A 62 1.00 9.28 3.74
C TYR A 62 1.94 9.48 2.54
N ASN A 63 2.67 8.43 2.13
CA ASN A 63 3.55 8.50 0.99
C ASN A 63 2.85 7.97 -0.26
N GLU A 64 2.54 8.88 -1.18
CA GLU A 64 1.92 8.54 -2.46
C GLU A 64 2.73 7.54 -3.30
N LEU A 65 4.06 7.54 -3.18
CA LEU A 65 4.93 6.58 -3.86
C LEU A 65 4.87 5.18 -3.23
N PHE A 66 4.66 5.07 -1.92
CA PHE A 66 4.40 3.83 -1.20
C PHE A 66 3.02 3.27 -1.57
N VAL A 67 2.00 4.12 -1.59
CA VAL A 67 0.64 3.75 -2.04
C VAL A 67 0.66 3.32 -3.51
N LEU A 68 1.42 3.99 -4.39
CA LEU A 68 1.63 3.57 -5.77
C LEU A 68 2.32 2.20 -5.85
N ALA A 69 3.35 1.96 -5.04
CA ALA A 69 4.01 0.65 -4.99
C ALA A 69 3.03 -0.46 -4.58
N MET A 70 2.12 -0.20 -3.63
CA MET A 70 1.07 -1.15 -3.25
C MET A 70 0.09 -1.41 -4.37
N LYS A 71 -0.44 -0.36 -5.02
CA LYS A 71 -1.34 -0.50 -6.19
C LYS A 71 -0.72 -1.38 -7.25
N LEU A 72 0.56 -1.16 -7.53
CA LEU A 72 1.31 -1.98 -8.47
C LEU A 72 1.34 -3.44 -8.00
N VAL A 73 1.81 -3.72 -6.77
CA VAL A 73 1.91 -5.10 -6.26
C VAL A 73 0.56 -5.81 -6.32
N VAL A 74 -0.51 -5.18 -5.82
CA VAL A 74 -1.86 -5.74 -5.82
C VAL A 74 -2.35 -5.99 -7.24
N SER A 75 -2.18 -5.03 -8.16
CA SER A 75 -2.58 -5.17 -9.56
C SER A 75 -1.84 -6.31 -10.27
N PHE A 76 -0.56 -6.51 -9.99
CA PHE A 76 0.21 -7.61 -10.57
C PHE A 76 -0.37 -8.96 -10.17
N TYR A 77 -0.72 -9.15 -8.90
CA TYR A 77 -1.33 -10.41 -8.45
C TYR A 77 -2.78 -10.55 -8.91
N ASN A 78 -3.54 -9.46 -8.98
CA ASN A 78 -4.92 -9.46 -9.50
C ASN A 78 -4.98 -9.82 -11.00
N GLU A 79 -4.02 -9.37 -11.81
CA GLU A 79 -3.96 -9.65 -13.25
C GLU A 79 -3.24 -10.97 -13.62
N ASN A 80 -2.94 -11.82 -12.63
CA ASN A 80 -2.14 -13.05 -12.78
C ASN A 80 -0.72 -12.82 -13.35
N GLY A 81 -0.09 -11.70 -13.03
CA GLY A 81 1.34 -11.48 -13.22
C GLY A 81 1.83 -11.32 -14.66
N LYS A 82 0.97 -10.87 -15.59
CA LYS A 82 1.23 -10.94 -17.05
C LYS A 82 2.10 -9.82 -17.64
N SER A 83 2.87 -9.07 -16.86
CA SER A 83 3.65 -7.93 -17.35
C SER A 83 5.13 -8.03 -16.97
N GLU A 84 6.03 -8.16 -17.96
CA GLU A 84 7.48 -8.16 -17.74
C GLU A 84 8.00 -6.76 -17.34
N ASP A 85 7.40 -5.69 -17.87
CA ASP A 85 7.76 -4.30 -17.57
C ASP A 85 7.40 -3.89 -16.14
N PHE A 86 6.43 -4.57 -15.54
CA PHE A 86 6.00 -4.34 -14.16
C PHE A 86 7.15 -4.48 -13.16
N GLY A 87 7.97 -5.52 -13.34
CA GLY A 87 9.09 -5.79 -12.44
C GLY A 87 10.13 -4.66 -12.45
N TYR A 88 10.32 -3.98 -13.58
CA TYR A 88 11.29 -2.88 -13.68
C TYR A 88 10.84 -1.65 -12.90
N SER A 89 9.62 -1.16 -13.16
CA SER A 89 9.06 0.00 -12.47
C SER A 89 8.99 -0.21 -10.96
N LEU A 90 8.52 -1.38 -10.51
CA LEU A 90 8.42 -1.69 -9.08
C LEU A 90 9.79 -1.67 -8.39
N ARG A 91 10.84 -2.22 -9.01
CA ARG A 91 12.21 -2.18 -8.46
C ARG A 91 12.75 -0.75 -8.31
N THR A 92 12.49 0.11 -9.30
CA THR A 92 12.90 1.52 -9.26
C THR A 92 12.16 2.29 -8.17
N ILE A 93 10.87 2.02 -7.98
CA ILE A 93 10.06 2.63 -6.91
C ILE A 93 10.56 2.15 -5.54
N ILE A 94 10.77 0.84 -5.34
CA ILE A 94 11.33 0.28 -4.10
C ILE A 94 12.68 0.91 -3.78
N THR A 95 13.54 1.12 -4.77
CA THR A 95 14.85 1.76 -4.56
C THR A 95 14.70 3.18 -4.00
N GLN A 96 13.77 3.98 -4.55
CA GLN A 96 13.48 5.32 -4.05
C GLN A 96 12.87 5.27 -2.63
N LEU A 97 11.93 4.36 -2.39
CA LEU A 97 11.32 4.18 -1.06
C LEU A 97 12.31 3.73 0.01
N LYS A 98 13.36 3.00 -0.38
CA LYS A 98 14.40 2.53 0.54
C LYS A 98 15.43 3.61 0.88
N TYR A 99 15.84 4.42 -0.10
CA TYR A 99 17.04 5.24 0.01
C TYR A 99 16.81 6.74 -0.11
N CYS A 100 15.68 7.18 -0.67
CA CYS A 100 15.34 8.60 -0.79
C CYS A 100 14.41 9.07 0.33
N TYR A 101 14.13 8.18 1.28
CA TYR A 101 13.35 8.45 2.48
C TYR A 101 14.30 8.88 3.61
N GLY A 102 14.72 10.15 3.67
CA GLY A 102 15.61 10.56 4.77
C GLY A 102 16.37 11.89 4.73
N ASP A 103 16.33 12.70 3.68
CA ASP A 103 17.10 13.97 3.64
C ASP A 103 16.37 15.17 4.29
N GLU A 104 15.82 14.99 5.50
CA GLU A 104 15.35 16.12 6.32
C GLU A 104 16.16 16.31 7.62
N ASN A 105 17.21 15.52 7.87
CA ASN A 105 18.05 15.65 9.07
C ASN A 105 19.55 15.41 8.80
N GLU A 106 20.14 16.16 7.87
CA GLU A 106 21.60 16.41 7.84
C GLU A 106 21.91 17.83 8.32
#